data_AF-A1CRJ1-F1
#
_entry.id   AF-A1CRJ1-F1
#
_cell.length_a   1.000
_cell.length_b   1.000
_cell.length_c   1.000
_cell.angle_alpha   90.00
_cell.angle_beta   90.00
_cell.angle_gamma   90.00
#
_symmetry.space_group_name_H-M   'P 1'
#
loop_
_entity.id
_entity.type
_entity.pdbx_description
1 polymer ?
#
loop_
_entity_poly.entity_id
_entity_poly.type
_entity_poly.pdbx_seq_one_letter_code
_entity_poly.pdbx_strand_id
1 'polypeptide(L)'
;MPSKSSRQSTPPRKSSCGCCCFSMRKLGFLAAFVAIFAALYSYLDARVEQFYIFDPEHLHDLSQRAVQTHGNDTRAMVDYIVAELDQKIPGNHINKNEEWMFNNAGGAMGAMYIIHASITEYLIIFGTAVGTEGHTGRHTADDYFNILQGTQLAYVPGTYEPEVYPAGTVHHLRRGDVKQYKMPEACFALEYARGWIPPMLFFGYADTFFSTLDFPTLWTTTRVTGREMIQNLLRWKL
;
A
#
# COMPACT_ATOMS: atom_id res chain seq x y z
N MET A 1 56.98 -24.25 70.32
CA MET A 1 56.78 -23.33 69.18
C MET A 1 55.62 -23.84 68.32
N PRO A 2 54.49 -23.13 68.23
CA PRO A 2 53.51 -23.37 67.17
C PRO A 2 53.56 -22.26 66.12
N SER A 3 53.46 -22.65 64.84
CA SER A 3 53.52 -21.76 63.69
C SER A 3 52.24 -20.93 63.55
N LYS A 4 52.39 -19.62 63.35
CA LYS A 4 51.29 -18.70 63.05
C LYS A 4 50.94 -18.82 61.56
N SER A 5 49.76 -19.34 61.26
CA SER A 5 49.15 -19.23 59.92
C SER A 5 48.59 -17.81 59.75
N SER A 6 49.13 -17.06 58.78
CA SER A 6 48.65 -15.73 58.41
C SER A 6 47.42 -15.85 57.51
N ARG A 7 46.27 -15.35 57.99
CA ARG A 7 45.10 -15.13 57.13
C ARG A 7 45.36 -13.89 56.27
N GLN A 8 45.55 -14.08 54.96
CA GLN A 8 45.51 -13.00 53.98
C GLN A 8 44.05 -12.56 53.78
N SER A 9 43.77 -11.30 54.10
CA SER A 9 42.52 -10.61 53.78
C SER A 9 42.49 -10.26 52.29
N THR A 10 41.55 -10.84 51.55
CA THR A 10 41.25 -10.47 50.16
C THR A 10 40.47 -9.14 50.16
N PRO A 11 40.80 -8.15 49.31
CA PRO A 11 40.05 -6.90 49.27
C PRO A 11 38.67 -7.12 48.61
N PRO A 12 37.66 -6.29 48.93
CA PRO A 12 36.35 -6.42 48.33
C PRO A 12 36.45 -6.09 46.83
N ARG A 13 35.97 -7.00 45.98
CA ARG A 13 35.75 -6.72 44.55
C ARG A 13 34.74 -5.57 44.46
N LYS A 14 35.20 -4.40 43.99
CA LYS A 14 34.30 -3.35 43.49
C LYS A 14 33.52 -3.94 42.31
N SER A 15 32.23 -4.22 42.52
CA SER A 15 31.30 -4.44 41.41
C SER A 15 31.12 -3.11 40.69
N SER A 16 31.93 -2.86 39.67
CA SER A 16 31.60 -1.82 38.70
C SER A 16 30.31 -2.27 38.02
N CYS A 17 29.20 -1.63 38.40
CA CYS A 17 27.92 -1.76 37.73
C CYS A 17 28.07 -1.15 36.32
N GLY A 18 28.61 -1.95 35.40
CA GLY A 18 28.81 -1.58 34.00
C GLY A 18 27.55 -1.72 33.14
N CYS A 19 26.37 -1.89 33.75
CA CYS A 19 25.13 -2.22 33.05
C CYS A 19 24.14 -1.05 32.89
N CYS A 20 24.33 0.10 33.54
CA CYS A 20 23.38 1.23 33.43
C CYS A 20 23.80 2.30 32.39
N CYS A 21 24.94 2.14 31.73
CA CYS A 21 25.38 3.02 30.63
C CYS A 21 25.01 2.47 29.25
N PHE A 22 23.90 1.72 29.13
CA PHE A 22 23.18 1.69 27.86
C PHE A 22 22.70 3.13 27.62
N SER A 23 23.49 3.80 26.81
CA SER A 23 23.94 5.16 27.05
C SER A 23 22.83 6.19 26.95
N MET A 24 22.66 7.03 27.97
CA MET A 24 21.78 8.21 27.96
C MET A 24 22.00 9.08 26.71
N ARG A 25 23.23 9.08 26.15
CA ARG A 25 23.55 9.69 24.85
C ARG A 25 22.91 8.96 23.66
N LYS A 26 22.94 7.61 23.61
CA LYS A 26 22.27 6.82 22.56
C LYS A 26 20.75 7.04 22.60
N LEU A 27 20.17 7.10 23.79
CA LEU A 27 18.75 7.44 23.96
C LEU A 27 18.44 8.87 23.49
N GLY A 28 19.32 9.83 23.81
CA GLY A 28 19.22 11.20 23.31
C GLY A 28 19.33 11.30 21.78
N PHE A 29 20.26 10.59 21.16
CA PHE A 29 20.39 10.53 19.70
C PHE A 29 19.16 9.88 19.05
N LEU A 30 18.64 8.79 19.62
CA LEU A 30 17.43 8.15 19.14
C LEU A 30 16.22 9.08 19.25
N ALA A 31 16.05 9.75 20.39
CA ALA A 31 14.96 10.70 20.60
C ALA A 31 15.04 11.88 19.62
N ALA A 32 16.24 12.43 19.39
CA ALA A 32 16.45 13.49 18.41
C ALA A 32 16.15 13.01 16.98
N PHE A 33 16.62 11.82 16.61
CA PHE A 33 16.33 11.23 15.30
C PHE A 33 14.82 11.02 15.09
N VAL A 34 14.12 10.44 16.07
CA VAL A 34 12.67 10.24 16.01
C VAL A 34 11.95 11.58 15.92
N ALA A 35 12.36 12.60 16.68
CA ALA A 35 11.75 13.92 16.63
C ALA A 35 11.94 14.59 15.26
N ILE A 36 13.15 14.53 14.69
CA ILE A 36 13.44 15.08 13.36
C ILE A 36 12.64 14.32 12.29
N PHE A 37 12.62 12.99 12.36
CA PHE A 37 11.87 12.16 11.43
C PHE A 37 10.37 12.43 11.52
N ALA A 38 9.80 12.51 12.73
CA ALA A 38 8.39 12.82 12.94
C ALA A 38 8.04 14.23 12.44
N ALA A 39 8.91 15.22 12.66
CA ALA A 39 8.74 16.57 12.15
C ALA A 39 8.78 16.61 10.61
N LEU A 40 9.76 15.93 9.99
CA LEU A 40 9.86 15.83 8.54
C LEU A 40 8.66 15.11 7.93
N TYR A 41 8.27 13.98 8.53
CA TYR A 41 7.09 13.22 8.11
C TYR A 41 5.83 14.09 8.19
N SER A 42 5.59 14.76 9.33
CA SER A 42 4.43 15.64 9.51
C SER A 42 4.43 16.80 8.50
N TYR A 43 5.61 17.35 8.19
CA TYR A 43 5.77 18.42 7.21
C TYR A 43 5.42 17.97 5.78
N LEU A 44 5.87 16.77 5.40
CA LEU A 44 5.61 16.17 4.08
C LEU A 44 4.15 15.69 3.96
N ASP A 45 3.63 15.03 5.00
CA ASP A 45 2.26 14.51 5.05
C ASP A 45 1.25 15.66 4.93
N ALA A 46 1.49 16.80 5.58
CA ALA A 46 0.67 18.01 5.43
C ALA A 46 0.69 18.62 4.02
N ARG A 47 1.57 18.17 3.12
CA ARG A 47 1.70 18.64 1.75
C ARG A 47 1.66 17.51 0.73
N VAL A 48 1.22 16.32 1.14
CA VAL A 48 1.28 15.15 0.27
C VAL A 48 0.50 15.37 -1.03
N GLU A 49 -0.57 16.17 -0.98
CA GLU A 49 -1.40 16.49 -2.13
C GLU A 49 -0.68 17.22 -3.27
N GLN A 50 0.41 17.95 -2.98
CA GLN A 50 1.17 18.64 -4.03
C GLN A 50 1.92 17.67 -4.96
N PHE A 51 2.11 16.42 -4.51
CA PHE A 51 2.82 15.40 -5.27
C PHE A 51 1.88 14.63 -6.20
N TYR A 52 0.56 14.72 -5.96
CA TYR A 52 -0.43 13.98 -6.71
C TYR A 52 -0.48 14.40 -8.18
N ILE A 53 -0.74 13.42 -9.03
CA ILE A 53 -0.90 13.54 -10.47
C ILE A 53 -2.38 13.41 -10.83
N PHE A 54 -3.10 12.54 -10.14
CA PHE A 54 -4.47 12.21 -10.47
C PHE A 54 -5.46 12.92 -9.55
N ASP A 55 -6.63 13.20 -10.11
CA ASP A 55 -7.77 13.74 -9.39
C ASP A 55 -8.84 12.65 -9.24
N PRO A 56 -9.28 12.32 -8.01
CA PRO A 56 -10.31 11.30 -7.79
C PRO A 56 -11.60 11.56 -8.58
N GLU A 57 -12.02 12.83 -8.71
CA GLU A 57 -13.25 13.17 -9.43
C GLU A 57 -13.11 12.89 -10.93
N HIS A 58 -11.98 13.27 -11.53
CA HIS A 58 -11.67 12.92 -12.93
C HIS A 58 -11.60 11.41 -13.15
N LEU A 59 -10.96 10.65 -12.27
CA LEU A 59 -10.88 9.19 -12.41
C LEU A 59 -12.25 8.52 -12.27
N HIS A 60 -13.13 9.05 -11.42
CA HIS A 60 -14.49 8.57 -11.28
C HIS A 60 -15.33 8.84 -12.53
N ASP A 61 -15.29 10.07 -13.04
CA ASP A 61 -15.94 10.45 -14.30
C ASP A 61 -15.45 9.58 -15.48
N LEU A 62 -14.14 9.40 -15.59
CA LEU A 62 -13.52 8.56 -16.61
C LEU A 62 -14.01 7.11 -16.53
N SER A 63 -14.07 6.56 -15.32
CA SER A 63 -14.58 5.20 -15.09
C SER A 63 -16.05 5.08 -15.49
N GLN A 64 -16.89 6.06 -15.14
CA GLN A 64 -18.30 6.07 -15.54
C GLN A 64 -18.48 6.14 -17.06
N ARG A 65 -17.71 6.98 -17.75
CA ARG A 65 -17.74 7.06 -19.21
C ARG A 65 -17.28 5.76 -19.87
N ALA A 66 -16.26 5.10 -19.33
CA ALA A 66 -15.81 3.80 -19.81
C ALA A 66 -16.93 2.76 -19.70
N VAL A 67 -17.57 2.66 -18.53
CA VAL A 67 -18.71 1.75 -18.27
C VAL A 67 -19.87 2.04 -19.22
N GLN A 68 -20.25 3.30 -19.39
CA GLN A 68 -21.36 3.71 -20.27
C GLN A 68 -21.08 3.40 -21.75
N THR A 69 -19.82 3.55 -22.18
CA THR A 69 -19.43 3.38 -23.59
C THR A 69 -19.25 1.90 -23.96
N HIS A 70 -18.71 1.10 -23.05
CA HIS A 70 -18.26 -0.27 -23.35
C HIS A 70 -19.04 -1.37 -22.63
N GLY A 71 -19.98 -1.02 -21.74
CA GLY A 71 -20.90 -1.96 -21.10
C GLY A 71 -20.18 -3.00 -20.25
N ASN A 72 -20.10 -4.25 -20.72
CA ASN A 72 -19.44 -5.36 -20.03
C ASN A 72 -18.08 -5.76 -20.65
N ASP A 73 -17.58 -5.00 -21.62
CA ASP A 73 -16.26 -5.25 -22.23
C ASP A 73 -15.15 -4.56 -21.43
N THR A 74 -14.63 -5.29 -20.43
CA THR A 74 -13.57 -4.78 -19.53
C THR A 74 -12.28 -4.45 -20.27
N ARG A 75 -11.93 -5.18 -21.34
CA ARG A 75 -10.73 -4.86 -22.12
C ARG A 75 -10.90 -3.50 -22.79
N ALA A 76 -12.02 -3.27 -23.46
CA ALA A 76 -12.30 -2.00 -24.10
C ALA A 76 -12.36 -0.83 -23.09
N MET A 77 -12.89 -1.07 -21.87
CA MET A 77 -12.85 -0.06 -20.80
C MET A 77 -11.43 0.29 -20.36
N VAL A 78 -10.58 -0.71 -20.14
CA VAL A 78 -9.17 -0.49 -19.75
C VAL A 78 -8.42 0.27 -20.83
N ASP A 79 -8.58 -0.12 -22.11
CA ASP A 79 -7.96 0.56 -23.25
C ASP A 79 -8.42 2.02 -23.34
N TYR A 80 -9.71 2.29 -23.13
CA TYR A 80 -10.28 3.65 -23.11
C TYR A 80 -9.67 4.50 -21.99
N ILE A 81 -9.59 3.96 -20.78
CA ILE A 81 -9.02 4.64 -19.60
C ILE A 81 -7.54 4.98 -19.84
N VAL A 82 -6.74 4.00 -20.23
CA VAL A 82 -5.30 4.19 -20.46
C VAL A 82 -5.05 5.20 -21.58
N ALA A 83 -5.84 5.16 -22.66
CA ALA A 83 -5.73 6.10 -23.76
C ALA A 83 -6.03 7.55 -23.34
N GLU A 84 -7.08 7.78 -22.55
CA GLU A 84 -7.38 9.14 -22.05
C GLU A 84 -6.29 9.63 -21.09
N LEU A 85 -5.80 8.78 -20.19
CA LEU A 85 -4.77 9.15 -19.24
C LEU A 85 -3.45 9.49 -19.94
N ASP A 86 -3.04 8.73 -20.95
CA ASP A 86 -1.83 9.01 -21.75
C ASP A 86 -1.92 10.36 -22.48
N GLN A 87 -3.13 10.76 -22.89
CA GLN A 87 -3.37 12.06 -23.54
C GLN A 87 -3.39 13.22 -22.55
N LYS A 88 -4.04 13.06 -21.39
CA LYS A 88 -4.25 14.14 -20.42
C LYS A 88 -3.08 14.35 -19.47
N ILE A 89 -2.33 13.30 -19.15
CA ILE A 89 -1.27 13.34 -18.14
C ILE A 89 0.09 13.54 -18.83
N PRO A 90 0.67 14.76 -18.81
CA PRO A 90 2.00 15.00 -19.39
C PRO A 90 3.09 14.31 -18.54
N GLY A 91 4.26 14.06 -19.11
CA GLY A 91 5.43 13.56 -18.34
C GLY A 91 5.62 12.04 -18.33
N ASN A 92 4.90 11.32 -19.21
CA ASN A 92 5.03 9.88 -19.42
C ASN A 92 4.73 9.03 -18.16
N HIS A 93 3.91 9.54 -17.24
CA HIS A 93 3.61 8.89 -15.96
C HIS A 93 2.70 7.65 -16.08
N ILE A 94 2.29 7.30 -17.29
CA ILE A 94 1.38 6.21 -17.60
C ILE A 94 2.16 5.03 -18.18
N ASN A 95 2.16 3.90 -17.47
CA ASN A 95 2.69 2.64 -17.95
C ASN A 95 1.71 1.99 -18.93
N LYS A 96 2.02 2.02 -20.22
CA LYS A 96 1.22 1.40 -21.29
C LYS A 96 1.54 -0.08 -21.52
N ASN A 97 2.56 -0.62 -20.83
CA ASN A 97 2.89 -2.02 -20.93
C ASN A 97 1.97 -2.82 -19.99
N GLU A 98 0.96 -3.46 -20.55
CA GLU A 98 -0.04 -4.29 -19.86
C GLU A 98 0.62 -5.58 -19.30
N GLU A 99 1.29 -5.45 -18.15
CA GLU A 99 1.85 -6.55 -17.38
C GLU A 99 0.87 -6.92 -16.26
N TRP A 100 0.22 -8.08 -16.36
CA TRP A 100 -0.66 -8.61 -15.29
C TRP A 100 0.10 -9.51 -14.32
N MET A 101 -0.23 -9.39 -13.04
CA MET A 101 0.28 -10.28 -11.98
C MET A 101 -0.81 -10.60 -10.98
N PHE A 102 -0.74 -11.78 -10.35
CA PHE A 102 -1.61 -12.08 -9.22
C PHE A 102 -1.27 -11.20 -8.02
N ASN A 103 -2.28 -10.89 -7.22
CA ASN A 103 -2.18 -10.17 -5.97
C ASN A 103 -2.94 -10.95 -4.90
N ASN A 104 -2.25 -11.31 -3.82
CA ASN A 104 -2.80 -12.03 -2.67
C ASN A 104 -2.54 -11.18 -1.42
N ALA A 105 -3.61 -10.67 -0.81
CA ALA A 105 -3.52 -9.86 0.40
C ALA A 105 -4.83 -9.89 1.21
N GLY A 106 -4.71 -9.95 2.53
CA GLY A 106 -5.86 -9.94 3.44
C GLY A 106 -6.80 -11.13 3.30
N GLY A 107 -6.32 -12.27 2.78
CA GLY A 107 -7.10 -13.44 2.45
C GLY A 107 -7.80 -13.38 1.08
N ALA A 108 -7.76 -12.23 0.41
CA ALA A 108 -8.31 -12.06 -0.93
C ALA A 108 -7.26 -12.33 -2.00
N MET A 109 -7.71 -12.88 -3.12
CA MET A 109 -6.91 -13.08 -4.33
C MET A 109 -7.55 -12.36 -5.52
N GLY A 110 -6.72 -11.69 -6.31
CA GLY A 110 -7.09 -11.10 -7.59
C GLY A 110 -5.90 -11.02 -8.52
N ALA A 111 -6.06 -10.30 -9.62
CA ALA A 111 -4.97 -9.90 -10.51
C ALA A 111 -4.97 -8.38 -10.66
N MET A 112 -3.77 -7.83 -10.87
CA MET A 112 -3.60 -6.41 -11.09
C MET A 112 -2.75 -6.10 -12.30
N TYR A 113 -3.01 -4.94 -12.91
CA TYR A 113 -2.19 -4.28 -13.91
C TYR A 113 -1.86 -2.87 -13.44
N ILE A 114 -0.57 -2.54 -13.33
CA ILE A 114 -0.09 -1.24 -12.85
C ILE A 114 -0.05 -0.22 -13.99
N ILE A 115 -0.92 0.79 -13.93
CA ILE A 115 -0.95 1.94 -14.84
C ILE A 115 0.01 3.03 -14.33
N HIS A 116 0.11 3.22 -13.02
CA HIS A 116 1.03 4.17 -12.38
C HIS A 116 1.44 3.68 -11.00
N ALA A 117 2.68 3.94 -10.59
CA ALA A 117 3.11 3.85 -9.20
C ALA A 117 4.21 4.88 -8.87
N SER A 118 4.05 5.56 -7.74
CA SER A 118 5.00 6.47 -7.09
C SER A 118 5.03 6.19 -5.58
N ILE A 119 5.78 6.97 -4.80
CA ILE A 119 5.78 6.89 -3.33
C ILE A 119 4.47 7.41 -2.76
N THR A 120 3.76 8.30 -3.48
CA THR A 120 2.53 8.94 -2.99
C THR A 120 1.24 8.52 -3.70
N GLU A 121 1.31 7.80 -4.82
CA GLU A 121 0.15 7.34 -5.57
C GLU A 121 0.38 5.98 -6.24
N TYR A 122 -0.69 5.22 -6.42
CA TYR A 122 -0.74 4.24 -7.50
C TYR A 122 -2.09 4.30 -8.21
N LEU A 123 -2.08 3.87 -9.47
CA LEU A 123 -3.26 3.63 -10.26
C LEU A 123 -3.12 2.26 -10.90
N ILE A 124 -4.06 1.36 -10.61
CA ILE A 124 -4.04 0.00 -11.14
C ILE A 124 -5.43 -0.39 -11.64
N ILE A 125 -5.47 -1.36 -12.54
CA ILE A 125 -6.67 -2.19 -12.68
C ILE A 125 -6.52 -3.33 -11.72
N PHE A 126 -7.47 -3.53 -10.83
CA PHE A 126 -7.54 -4.70 -9.94
C PHE A 126 -8.86 -5.42 -10.14
N GLY A 127 -8.84 -6.75 -10.05
CA GLY A 127 -10.06 -7.52 -10.08
C GLY A 127 -9.86 -9.01 -10.04
N THR A 128 -10.95 -9.73 -10.22
CA THR A 128 -11.01 -11.19 -10.25
C THR A 128 -12.03 -11.62 -11.29
N ALA A 129 -11.73 -12.70 -12.01
CA ALA A 129 -12.67 -13.31 -12.93
C ALA A 129 -13.60 -14.34 -12.26
N VAL A 130 -13.33 -14.71 -11.00
CA VAL A 130 -13.99 -15.83 -10.31
C VAL A 130 -14.52 -15.47 -8.92
N GLY A 131 -14.42 -14.22 -8.52
CA GLY A 131 -14.78 -13.73 -7.18
C GLY A 131 -13.64 -13.79 -6.17
N THR A 132 -13.80 -13.05 -5.06
CA THR A 132 -12.83 -12.94 -3.96
C THR A 132 -13.49 -12.35 -2.72
N GLU A 133 -12.94 -12.61 -1.54
CA GLU A 133 -13.32 -11.93 -0.29
C GLU A 133 -12.15 -11.83 0.67
N GLY A 134 -12.13 -10.79 1.49
CA GLY A 134 -11.06 -10.61 2.45
C GLY A 134 -11.15 -9.33 3.27
N HIS A 135 -10.06 -9.08 3.99
CA HIS A 135 -9.84 -7.88 4.77
C HIS A 135 -9.27 -6.79 3.86
N THR A 136 -9.78 -5.56 3.91
CA THR A 136 -9.29 -4.48 3.04
C THR A 136 -7.84 -4.10 3.33
N GLY A 137 -7.42 -4.23 4.59
CA GLY A 137 -6.15 -3.70 5.08
C GLY A 137 -6.37 -2.35 5.77
N ARG A 138 -5.41 -1.95 6.60
CA ARG A 138 -5.37 -0.62 7.23
C ARG A 138 -4.25 0.16 6.58
N HIS A 139 -4.60 1.04 5.66
CA HIS A 139 -3.64 1.70 4.79
C HIS A 139 -3.29 3.13 5.24
N THR A 140 -2.11 3.57 4.82
CA THR A 140 -1.57 4.94 5.01
C THR A 140 -1.96 5.89 3.88
N ALA A 141 -2.91 5.49 3.04
CA ALA A 141 -3.45 6.19 1.89
C ALA A 141 -4.97 6.04 1.86
N ASP A 142 -5.65 6.99 1.23
CA ASP A 142 -7.02 6.81 0.74
C ASP A 142 -6.99 5.90 -0.48
N ASP A 143 -8.04 5.08 -0.64
CA ASP A 143 -8.16 4.12 -1.73
C ASP A 143 -9.55 4.19 -2.36
N TYR A 144 -9.61 4.32 -3.69
CA TYR A 144 -10.81 4.55 -4.48
C TYR A 144 -10.97 3.42 -5.48
N PHE A 145 -11.95 2.55 -5.25
CA PHE A 145 -12.30 1.46 -6.16
C PHE A 145 -13.44 1.92 -7.08
N ASN A 146 -13.10 2.40 -8.27
CA ASN A 146 -14.09 2.72 -9.30
C ASN A 146 -14.49 1.43 -10.03
N ILE A 147 -15.69 0.93 -9.76
CA ILE A 147 -16.13 -0.38 -10.26
C ILE A 147 -16.42 -0.28 -11.76
N LEU A 148 -15.66 -1.02 -12.57
CA LEU A 148 -15.79 -1.06 -14.03
C LEU A 148 -16.72 -2.18 -14.46
N GLN A 149 -16.61 -3.34 -13.82
CA GLN A 149 -17.45 -4.52 -14.11
C GLN A 149 -17.83 -5.20 -12.80
N GLY A 150 -19.03 -5.74 -12.74
CA GLY A 150 -19.47 -6.57 -11.62
C GLY A 150 -19.98 -5.76 -10.43
N THR A 151 -19.79 -6.29 -9.23
CA THR A 151 -20.23 -5.66 -7.99
C THR A 151 -19.25 -5.97 -6.87
N GLN A 152 -18.86 -4.92 -6.15
CA GLN A 152 -18.13 -5.02 -4.90
C GLN A 152 -19.08 -4.80 -3.72
N LEU A 153 -18.91 -5.60 -2.68
CA LEU A 153 -19.57 -5.46 -1.40
C LEU A 153 -18.54 -5.02 -0.36
N ALA A 154 -18.96 -4.18 0.58
CA ALA A 154 -18.17 -3.84 1.75
C ALA A 154 -19.00 -3.93 3.02
N TYR A 155 -18.35 -4.22 4.14
CA TYR A 155 -19.00 -4.42 5.42
C TYR A 155 -18.12 -3.96 6.58
N VAL A 156 -18.75 -3.31 7.57
CA VAL A 156 -18.15 -2.93 8.84
C VAL A 156 -18.88 -3.60 10.01
N PRO A 157 -18.15 -4.14 11.01
CA PRO A 157 -18.77 -4.77 12.18
C PRO A 157 -19.80 -3.88 12.88
N GLY A 158 -20.97 -4.45 13.20
CA GLY A 158 -22.06 -3.74 13.88
C GLY A 158 -23.14 -3.21 12.95
N THR A 159 -22.94 -3.32 11.63
CA THR A 159 -24.02 -3.20 10.64
C THR A 159 -24.60 -4.59 10.34
N TYR A 160 -25.77 -4.65 9.72
CA TYR A 160 -26.39 -5.94 9.32
C TYR A 160 -26.60 -6.06 7.81
N GLU A 161 -26.46 -4.96 7.07
CA GLU A 161 -26.58 -4.90 5.62
C GLU A 161 -25.25 -4.50 5.01
N PRO A 162 -24.86 -5.08 3.85
CA PRO A 162 -23.64 -4.69 3.16
C PRO A 162 -23.81 -3.34 2.45
N GLU A 163 -22.71 -2.61 2.33
CA GLU A 163 -22.57 -1.57 1.33
C GLU A 163 -22.41 -2.24 -0.04
N VAL A 164 -23.14 -1.76 -1.06
CA VAL A 164 -23.18 -2.37 -2.39
C VAL A 164 -22.69 -1.37 -3.45
N TYR A 165 -21.67 -1.76 -4.19
CA TYR A 165 -21.02 -0.95 -5.21
C TYR A 165 -21.07 -1.65 -6.58
N PRO A 166 -22.12 -1.42 -7.39
CA PRO A 166 -22.21 -1.93 -8.76
C PRO A 166 -21.30 -1.13 -9.72
N ALA A 167 -21.17 -1.62 -10.97
CA ALA A 167 -20.46 -0.91 -12.03
C ALA A 167 -20.92 0.55 -12.19
N GLY A 168 -19.96 1.46 -12.37
CA GLY A 168 -20.17 2.91 -12.43
C GLY A 168 -20.21 3.62 -11.07
N THR A 169 -20.06 2.90 -9.97
CA THR A 169 -19.95 3.48 -8.61
C THR A 169 -18.51 3.45 -8.09
N VAL A 170 -18.25 4.15 -6.98
CA VAL A 170 -16.95 4.19 -6.31
C VAL A 170 -17.06 3.78 -4.85
N HIS A 171 -16.26 2.81 -4.44
CA HIS A 171 -16.01 2.53 -3.02
C HIS A 171 -14.77 3.30 -2.57
N HIS A 172 -14.97 4.35 -1.77
CA HIS A 172 -13.90 5.11 -1.15
C HIS A 172 -13.60 4.55 0.25
N LEU A 173 -12.45 3.89 0.37
CA LEU A 173 -11.88 3.47 1.64
C LEU A 173 -10.92 4.54 2.15
N ARG A 174 -11.29 5.19 3.26
CA ARG A 174 -10.48 6.28 3.81
C ARG A 174 -9.22 5.75 4.48
N ARG A 175 -8.17 6.57 4.47
CA ARG A 175 -6.93 6.29 5.19
C ARG A 175 -7.21 5.88 6.64
N GLY A 176 -6.70 4.71 7.03
CA GLY A 176 -6.83 4.15 8.38
C GLY A 176 -8.11 3.34 8.65
N ASP A 177 -9.12 3.45 7.79
CA ASP A 177 -10.33 2.63 7.87
C ASP A 177 -10.04 1.18 7.48
N VAL A 178 -10.93 0.29 7.94
CA VAL A 178 -10.86 -1.14 7.67
C VAL A 178 -12.28 -1.64 7.42
N LYS A 179 -12.43 -2.46 6.38
CA LYS A 179 -13.66 -3.19 6.10
C LYS A 179 -13.37 -4.64 5.76
N GLN A 180 -14.39 -5.48 5.82
CA GLN A 180 -14.44 -6.67 4.98
C GLN A 180 -14.88 -6.21 3.59
N TYR A 181 -14.30 -6.78 2.54
CA TYR A 181 -14.81 -6.60 1.19
C TYR A 181 -14.99 -7.95 0.49
N LYS A 182 -15.86 -7.94 -0.53
CA LYS A 182 -16.12 -9.11 -1.35
C LYS A 182 -16.46 -8.69 -2.77
N MET A 183 -15.93 -9.41 -3.74
CA MET A 183 -16.40 -9.44 -5.12
C MET A 183 -17.04 -10.81 -5.34
N PRO A 184 -18.37 -10.96 -5.31
CA PRO A 184 -19.01 -12.28 -5.30
C PRO A 184 -18.72 -13.10 -6.57
N GLU A 185 -18.60 -12.42 -7.71
CA GLU A 185 -18.36 -13.01 -9.04
C GLU A 185 -17.25 -12.22 -9.76
N ALA A 186 -17.18 -12.31 -11.08
CA ALA A 186 -16.26 -11.50 -11.89
C ALA A 186 -16.47 -10.00 -11.63
N CYS A 187 -15.42 -9.32 -11.18
CA CYS A 187 -15.45 -7.91 -10.82
C CYS A 187 -14.08 -7.28 -11.08
N PHE A 188 -14.08 -6.11 -11.72
CA PHE A 188 -12.86 -5.34 -12.01
C PHE A 188 -13.10 -3.87 -11.69
N ALA A 189 -12.08 -3.21 -11.15
CA ALA A 189 -12.11 -1.81 -10.77
C ALA A 189 -10.85 -1.09 -11.24
N LEU A 190 -11.00 0.20 -11.55
CA LEU A 190 -9.90 1.15 -11.57
C LEU A 190 -9.65 1.58 -10.12
N GLU A 191 -8.57 1.05 -9.55
CA GLU A 191 -8.19 1.29 -8.16
C GLU A 191 -7.13 2.38 -8.10
N TYR A 192 -7.44 3.46 -7.38
CA TYR A 192 -6.57 4.59 -7.19
C TYR A 192 -6.30 4.79 -5.71
N ALA A 193 -5.03 4.74 -5.31
CA ALA A 193 -4.63 5.09 -3.96
C ALA A 193 -3.79 6.37 -3.94
N ARG A 194 -4.03 7.22 -2.95
CA ARG A 194 -3.29 8.47 -2.71
C ARG A 194 -2.92 8.65 -1.25
N GLY A 195 -1.63 8.83 -0.99
CA GLY A 195 -1.01 8.85 0.33
C GLY A 195 0.27 8.01 0.33
N TRP A 196 0.79 7.63 1.49
CA TRP A 196 2.07 6.91 1.51
C TRP A 196 1.90 5.46 1.05
N ILE A 197 2.39 5.12 -0.15
CA ILE A 197 2.22 3.80 -0.76
C ILE A 197 3.19 2.74 -0.21
N PRO A 198 4.50 3.00 0.01
CA PRO A 198 5.42 1.93 0.43
C PRO A 198 5.01 1.17 1.70
N PRO A 199 4.42 1.79 2.74
CA PRO A 199 3.91 1.05 3.89
C PRO A 199 2.77 0.07 3.56
N MET A 200 2.01 0.30 2.48
CA MET A 200 0.94 -0.62 2.06
C MET A 200 1.50 -1.94 1.50
N LEU A 201 2.72 -1.94 0.95
CA LEU A 201 3.35 -3.13 0.37
C LEU A 201 3.57 -4.24 1.41
N PHE A 202 3.72 -3.91 2.70
CA PHE A 202 3.82 -4.93 3.75
C PHE A 202 2.56 -5.78 3.84
N PHE A 203 1.38 -5.14 3.70
CA PHE A 203 0.12 -5.85 3.63
C PHE A 203 -0.01 -6.62 2.31
N GLY A 204 0.34 -5.98 1.19
CA GLY A 204 0.30 -6.59 -0.15
C GLY A 204 1.19 -7.83 -0.31
N TYR A 205 2.24 -7.98 0.49
CA TYR A 205 3.13 -9.16 0.46
C TYR A 205 2.89 -10.17 1.58
N ALA A 206 2.03 -9.86 2.56
CA ALA A 206 1.86 -10.69 3.75
C ALA A 206 1.41 -12.11 3.37
N ASP A 207 0.37 -12.26 2.55
CA ASP A 207 -0.11 -13.58 2.15
C ASP A 207 0.88 -14.28 1.21
N THR A 208 1.67 -13.55 0.43
CA THR A 208 2.74 -14.18 -0.34
C THR A 208 3.79 -14.82 0.56
N PHE A 209 4.22 -14.14 1.63
CA PHE A 209 5.23 -14.67 2.55
C PHE A 209 4.69 -15.73 3.52
N PHE A 210 3.42 -15.66 3.89
CA PHE A 210 2.85 -16.47 4.97
C PHE A 210 1.71 -17.41 4.53
N SER A 211 1.32 -17.39 3.26
CA SER A 211 0.28 -18.27 2.70
C SER A 211 0.73 -18.94 1.39
N THR A 212 0.81 -18.19 0.28
CA THR A 212 0.98 -18.78 -1.05
C THR A 212 2.40 -19.21 -1.37
N LEU A 213 3.41 -18.54 -0.80
CA LEU A 213 4.83 -18.75 -1.08
C LEU A 213 5.19 -18.61 -2.57
N ASP A 214 4.40 -17.85 -3.33
CA ASP A 214 4.61 -17.60 -4.75
C ASP A 214 5.69 -16.52 -4.97
N PHE A 215 6.95 -16.92 -4.79
CA PHE A 215 8.11 -16.06 -5.01
C PHE A 215 8.27 -15.56 -6.47
N PRO A 216 7.93 -16.32 -7.52
CA PRO A 216 7.87 -15.79 -8.89
C PRO A 216 6.93 -14.58 -9.03
N THR A 217 5.73 -14.65 -8.46
CA THR A 217 4.79 -13.51 -8.46
C THR A 217 5.30 -12.36 -7.59
N LEU A 218 5.90 -12.65 -6.43
CA LEU A 218 6.55 -11.63 -5.59
C LEU A 218 7.63 -10.86 -6.36
N TRP A 219 8.50 -11.57 -7.08
CA TRP A 219 9.56 -10.97 -7.88
C TRP A 219 8.98 -10.09 -8.99
N THR A 220 7.97 -10.57 -9.70
CA THR A 220 7.30 -9.82 -10.76
C THR A 220 6.71 -8.52 -10.20
N THR A 221 5.95 -8.63 -9.11
CA THR A 221 5.32 -7.48 -8.44
C THR A 221 6.36 -6.48 -7.95
N THR A 222 7.42 -6.95 -7.29
CA THR A 222 8.50 -6.10 -6.77
C THR A 222 9.24 -5.39 -7.90
N ARG A 223 9.57 -6.11 -8.99
CA ARG A 223 10.27 -5.57 -10.15
C ARG A 223 9.44 -4.51 -10.86
N VAL A 224 8.16 -4.79 -11.14
CA VAL A 224 7.27 -3.87 -11.86
C VAL A 224 7.00 -2.64 -11.00
N THR A 225 6.57 -2.81 -9.76
CA THR A 225 6.29 -1.70 -8.83
C THR A 225 7.54 -0.84 -8.61
N GLY A 226 8.69 -1.47 -8.36
CA GLY A 226 9.96 -0.77 -8.16
C GLY A 226 10.40 -0.02 -9.42
N ARG A 227 10.24 -0.60 -10.61
CA ARG A 227 10.53 0.08 -11.88
C ARG A 227 9.70 1.35 -12.03
N GLU A 228 8.38 1.25 -11.84
CA GLU A 228 7.47 2.39 -11.99
C GLU A 228 7.75 3.48 -10.93
N MET A 229 7.90 3.09 -9.66
CA MET A 229 8.21 4.04 -8.57
C MET A 229 9.54 4.77 -8.80
N ILE A 230 10.60 4.05 -9.19
CA ILE A 230 11.91 4.66 -9.45
C ILE A 230 11.83 5.60 -10.66
N GLN A 231 11.13 5.21 -11.73
CA GLN A 231 10.98 6.05 -12.91
C GLN A 231 10.23 7.35 -12.61
N ASN A 232 9.17 7.29 -11.80
CA ASN A 232 8.43 8.48 -11.38
C ASN A 232 9.27 9.36 -10.45
N LEU A 233 10.03 8.77 -9.52
CA LEU A 233 10.95 9.50 -8.65
C LEU A 233 12.02 10.26 -9.43
N LEU A 234 12.61 9.64 -10.46
CA LEU A 234 13.59 10.28 -11.35
C LEU A 234 13.00 11.44 -12.16
N ARG A 235 11.67 11.53 -12.25
CA ARG A 235 10.93 12.63 -12.90
C ARG A 235 10.39 13.64 -11.89
N TRP A 236 10.93 13.64 -10.67
CA TRP A 236 10.55 14.54 -9.58
C TRP A 236 9.10 14.37 -9.09
N LYS A 237 8.51 13.20 -9.33
CA LYS A 237 7.24 12.83 -8.74
C LYS A 237 7.50 11.92 -7.55
N LEU A 238 7.14 12.43 -6.37
CA LEU A 238 7.29 11.70 -5.13
C LEU A 238 6.28 10.56 -5.14
#